data_AF-A0A120KLG9-F1
#
_entry.id   AF-A0A120KLG9-F1
#
_cell.length_a   1.000
_cell.length_b   1.000
_cell.length_c   1.000
_cell.angle_alpha   90.00
_cell.angle_beta   90.00
_cell.angle_gamma   90.00
#
_symmetry.space_group_name_H-M   'P 1'
#
loop_
_entity.id
_entity.type
_entity.pdbx_description
1 polymer ?
#
loop_
_entity_poly.entity_id
_entity_poly.type
_entity_poly.pdbx_seq_one_letter_code
_entity_poly.pdbx_strand_id
1 'polypeptide(L)' 'MAGTRNLLPAGTRFVEVDGAVHADFGDYGPQDGDGEPTTSRTSAQEQIVAASQALLSGLAR' A
#
# COMPACT_ATOMS: atom_id res chain seq x y z
N MET A 1 -1.97 -15.40 4.79
CA MET A 1 -2.89 -14.50 4.05
C MET A 1 -3.86 -15.21 3.10
N ALA A 2 -3.55 -16.39 2.52
CA ALA A 2 -4.45 -17.05 1.55
C ALA A 2 -5.85 -17.43 2.11
N GLY A 3 -5.97 -17.80 3.39
CA GLY A 3 -7.22 -18.33 3.95
C GLY A 3 -8.32 -17.31 4.21
N THR A 4 -8.00 -16.01 4.37
CA THR A 4 -8.98 -14.98 4.75
C THR A 4 -9.42 -14.11 3.57
N ARG A 5 -8.79 -14.23 2.40
CA ARG A 5 -9.16 -13.43 1.21
C ARG A 5 -10.62 -13.61 0.80
N ASN A 6 -11.16 -14.82 1.00
CA ASN A 6 -12.56 -15.14 0.68
C ASN A 6 -13.57 -14.51 1.64
N LEU A 7 -13.11 -13.89 2.75
CA LEU A 7 -13.97 -13.19 3.71
C LEU A 7 -14.17 -11.72 3.34
N LEU A 8 -13.51 -11.24 2.28
CA LEU A 8 -13.55 -9.84 1.86
C LEU A 8 -14.64 -9.62 0.80
N PRO A 9 -15.20 -8.39 0.71
CA PRO A 9 -16.14 -8.05 -0.35
C PRO A 9 -15.59 -8.37 -1.75
N ALA A 10 -16.47 -8.73 -2.68
CA ALA A 10 -16.08 -9.08 -4.05
C ALA A 10 -15.33 -7.96 -4.80
N GLY A 11 -15.54 -6.69 -4.40
CA GLY A 11 -14.85 -5.53 -4.95
C GLY A 11 -13.47 -5.24 -4.34
N THR A 12 -12.99 -6.04 -3.39
CA THR A 12 -11.68 -5.82 -2.77
C THR A 12 -10.56 -6.01 -3.79
N ARG A 13 -9.62 -5.06 -3.79
CA ARG A 13 -8.40 -5.10 -4.59
C ARG A 13 -7.19 -5.13 -3.66
N PHE A 14 -6.19 -5.92 -4.03
CA PHE A 14 -4.87 -5.92 -3.41
C PHE A 14 -3.91 -5.20 -4.36
N VAL A 15 -3.23 -4.19 -3.87
CA VAL A 15 -2.28 -3.39 -4.64
C VAL A 15 -0.96 -3.44 -3.88
N GLU A 16 0.09 -3.92 -4.56
CA GLU A 16 1.46 -3.90 -4.06
C GLU A 16 2.07 -2.50 -4.28
N VAL A 17 2.94 -2.08 -3.37
CA VAL A 17 3.72 -0.84 -3.50
C VAL A 17 5.16 -1.26 -3.74
N ASP A 18 5.58 -1.23 -5.00
CA ASP A 18 6.80 -1.89 -5.43
C ASP A 18 8.04 -1.25 -4.78
N GLY A 19 8.81 -2.10 -4.10
CA GLY A 19 10.08 -1.72 -3.45
C GLY A 19 9.95 -0.93 -2.15
N ALA A 20 8.73 -0.68 -1.67
CA ALA A 20 8.48 0.03 -0.42
C ALA A 20 8.64 -0.87 0.81
N VAL A 21 8.92 -0.27 1.95
CA VAL A 21 8.94 -0.91 3.27
C VAL A 21 7.84 -0.35 4.17
N HIS A 22 7.65 -0.92 5.37
CA HIS A 22 6.56 -0.52 6.27
C HIS A 22 6.63 0.97 6.64
N ALA A 23 7.84 1.49 6.90
CA ALA A 23 8.06 2.90 7.20
C ALA A 23 7.67 3.88 6.07
N ASP A 24 7.42 3.44 4.84
CA ASP A 24 7.00 4.34 3.75
C ASP A 24 5.53 4.74 3.82
N PHE A 25 4.70 4.01 4.59
CA PHE A 25 3.29 4.32 4.77
C PHE A 25 3.01 5.51 5.70
N GLY A 26 3.98 5.93 6.52
CA GLY A 26 3.81 7.05 7.45
C GLY A 26 5.14 7.60 7.97
N ASP A 27 5.12 8.76 8.62
CA ASP A 27 6.34 9.45 9.10
C ASP A 27 6.83 8.93 10.46
N TYR A 28 6.89 7.61 10.63
CA TYR A 28 7.33 6.95 11.88
C TYR A 28 8.85 6.79 11.99
N GLY A 29 9.57 6.93 10.87
CA GLY A 29 10.98 6.57 10.74
C GLY A 29 11.19 5.06 10.54
N PRO A 30 12.45 4.61 10.35
CA PRO A 30 12.77 3.19 10.13
C PRO A 30 12.22 2.29 11.22
N GLN A 31 11.65 1.13 10.86
CA GLN A 31 11.13 0.15 11.82
C GLN A 31 11.94 -1.15 11.80
N ASP A 32 12.01 -1.82 12.94
CA ASP A 32 12.64 -3.14 13.04
C ASP A 32 11.87 -4.15 12.18
N GLY A 33 12.58 -4.79 11.24
CA GLY A 33 12.03 -5.81 10.35
C GLY A 33 11.60 -5.31 8.96
N ASP A 34 11.72 -4.01 8.68
CA ASP A 34 11.38 -3.43 7.36
C ASP A 34 12.25 -3.96 6.21
N GLY A 35 13.49 -4.34 6.52
CA GLY A 35 14.49 -4.65 5.50
C GLY A 35 15.00 -3.37 4.82
N GLU A 36 15.60 -3.55 3.64
CA GLU A 36 16.12 -2.44 2.83
C GLU A 36 15.14 -2.10 1.71
N PRO A 37 14.64 -0.85 1.61
CA PRO A 37 13.78 -0.45 0.50
C PRO A 37 14.54 -0.49 -0.83
N THR A 38 13.86 -0.89 -1.90
CA THR A 38 14.41 -0.87 -3.27
C THR A 38 13.85 0.29 -4.10
N THR A 39 13.08 1.18 -3.49
CA THR A 39 12.55 2.42 -4.08
C THR A 39 12.79 3.60 -3.16
N SER A 40 12.55 4.82 -3.65
CA SER A 40 12.61 6.01 -2.79
C SER A 40 11.31 6.16 -1.98
N ARG A 41 11.40 6.72 -0.77
CA ARG A 41 10.23 7.07 0.05
C ARG A 41 9.18 7.86 -0.75
N THR A 42 9.61 8.87 -1.51
CA THR A 42 8.73 9.68 -2.34
C THR A 42 7.99 8.83 -3.38
N SER A 43 8.70 7.95 -4.09
CA SER A 43 8.09 7.06 -5.09
C SER A 43 7.14 6.03 -4.49
N ALA A 44 7.42 5.52 -3.28
CA ALA A 44 6.48 4.68 -2.55
C ALA A 44 5.21 5.44 -2.16
N GLN A 45 5.36 6.67 -1.64
CA GLN A 45 4.23 7.52 -1.26
C GLN A 45 3.38 7.94 -2.47
N GLU A 46 3.99 8.21 -3.62
CA GLU A 46 3.27 8.49 -4.88
C GLU A 46 2.38 7.31 -5.29
N GLN A 47 2.88 6.08 -5.20
CA GLN A 47 2.10 4.87 -5.47
C GLN A 47 0.93 4.70 -4.48
N ILE A 48 1.19 4.91 -3.19
CA ILE A 48 0.17 4.84 -2.12
C ILE A 48 -0.94 5.87 -2.36
N VAL A 49 -0.56 7.11 -2.67
CA VAL A 49 -1.51 8.20 -2.97
C VAL A 49 -2.32 7.88 -4.22
N ALA A 50 -1.68 7.40 -5.28
CA ALA A 50 -2.38 7.02 -6.51
C ALA A 50 -3.41 5.90 -6.28
N ALA A 51 -3.04 4.86 -5.52
CA ALA A 51 -3.96 3.78 -5.16
C ALA A 51 -5.14 4.27 -4.30
N SER A 52 -4.87 5.17 -3.36
CA SER A 52 -5.88 5.77 -2.49
C SER A 52 -6.86 6.64 -3.28
N GLN A 53 -6.36 7.48 -4.19
CA GLN A 53 -7.21 8.30 -5.07
C GLN A 53 -8.07 7.44 -6.01
N ALA A 54 -7.53 6.33 -6.53
CA ALA A 54 -8.27 5.41 -7.37
C ALA A 54 -9.43 4.74 -6.59
N LEU A 55 -9.21 4.37 -5.32
CA LEU A 55 -10.26 3.88 -4.44
C LEU A 55 -11.36 4.93 -4.25
N LEU A 56 -11.00 6.14 -3.83
CA LEU A 56 -11.96 7.21 -3.56
C LEU A 56 -12.77 7.59 -4.82
N SER A 57 -12.11 7.67 -5.97
CA SER A 57 -12.76 7.97 -7.25
C SER A 57 -13.71 6.86 -7.69
N GLY A 58 -13.44 5.61 -7.31
CA GLY A 58 -14.33 4.47 -7.57
C GLY A 58 -15.60 4.47 -6.73
N LEU A 59 -15.59 5.11 -5.55
CA LEU A 59 -16.74 5.23 -4.66
C LEU A 59 -17.70 6.37 -5.04
N ALA A 60 -17.20 7.38 -5.77
CA ALA A 60 -17.99 8.54 -6.20
C ALA A 60 -18.87 8.26 -7.44
N ARG A 61 -18.92 7.02 -7.92
CA ARG A 61 -19.73 6.56 -9.06
C ARG A 61 -20.94 5.78 -8.56
#